data_AF-A0A938SG51-F1
#
_entry.id   AF-A0A938SG51-F1
#
_cell.length_a   1.000
_cell.length_b   1.000
_cell.length_c   1.000
_cell.angle_alpha   90.00
_cell.angle_beta   90.00
_cell.angle_gamma   90.00
#
_symmetry.space_group_name_H-M   'P 1'
#
loop_
_entity.id
_entity.type
_entity.pdbx_description
1 polymer ?
#
loop_
_entity_poly.entity_id
_entity_poly.type
_entity_poly.pdbx_seq_one_letter_code
_entity_poly.pdbx_strand_id
1 'polypeptide(L)'
;MKPQSTTRRQFLRGATSAALGFPFVLRTLPSLAQAAGPRANPNATVKRRRLGRTGLMVSEVSFGGHYKNPDRTHRIASIERALDLGINFFDAFEAAPSYR
;
A
#
# COMPACT_ATOMS: atom_id res chain seq x y z
N MET A 1 -10.93 -44.19 0.37
CA MET A 1 -9.65 -43.54 0.00
C MET A 1 -9.46 -42.33 0.92
N LYS A 2 -8.36 -42.23 1.67
CA LYS A 2 -8.08 -41.07 2.54
C LYS A 2 -7.48 -39.94 1.68
N PRO A 3 -7.99 -38.70 1.74
CA PRO A 3 -7.39 -37.59 1.00
C PRO A 3 -6.00 -37.29 1.57
N GLN A 4 -4.98 -37.29 0.71
CA GLN A 4 -3.62 -36.92 1.13
C GLN A 4 -3.53 -35.41 1.34
N SER A 5 -3.12 -34.98 2.53
CA SER A 5 -2.91 -33.57 2.85
C SER A 5 -1.60 -33.08 2.23
N THR A 6 -1.70 -32.38 1.09
CA THR A 6 -0.54 -31.72 0.49
C THR A 6 -0.05 -30.61 1.42
N THR A 7 1.21 -30.66 1.84
CA THR A 7 1.78 -29.58 2.65
C THR A 7 2.02 -28.34 1.81
N ARG A 8 1.92 -27.13 2.40
CA ARG A 8 2.21 -25.85 1.71
C ARG A 8 3.56 -25.86 0.97
N ARG A 9 4.55 -26.57 1.52
CA ARG A 9 5.90 -26.73 0.94
C ARG A 9 5.89 -27.62 -0.31
N GLN A 10 5.06 -28.67 -0.36
CA GLN A 10 4.89 -29.51 -1.54
C GLN A 10 4.17 -28.77 -2.67
N PHE A 11 3.17 -27.94 -2.34
CA PHE A 11 2.51 -27.07 -3.33
C PHE A 11 3.49 -26.09 -4.00
N LEU A 12 4.34 -25.42 -3.20
CA LEU A 12 5.34 -24.48 -3.72
C LEU A 12 6.42 -25.16 -4.58
N ARG A 13 6.79 -26.42 -4.27
CA ARG A 13 7.70 -27.21 -5.12
C ARG A 13 7.05 -27.68 -6.42
N GLY A 14 5.74 -27.94 -6.44
CA GLY A 14 5.02 -28.29 -7.66
C GLY A 14 4.90 -27.11 -8.65
N ALA A 15 4.81 -25.88 -8.14
CA ALA A 15 4.66 -24.68 -8.97
C ALA A 15 5.93 -24.24 -9.72
N THR A 16 7.12 -24.75 -9.36
CA THR A 16 8.39 -24.34 -9.99
C THR A 16 8.67 -25.07 -11.32
N SER A 17 7.93 -26.11 -11.67
CA SER A 17 8.18 -26.91 -12.88
C SER A 17 7.47 -26.40 -14.15
N ALA A 18 6.64 -25.36 -14.06
CA ALA A 18 5.80 -24.90 -15.19
C ALA A 18 6.29 -23.62 -15.89
N ALA A 19 7.52 -23.16 -15.62
CA ALA A 19 8.03 -21.87 -16.11
C ALA A 19 9.26 -21.99 -17.05
N LEU A 20 9.33 -23.03 -17.88
CA LEU A 20 10.39 -23.22 -18.88
C LEU A 20 9.89 -23.15 -20.34
N GLY A 21 8.80 -22.45 -20.63
CA GLY A 21 8.34 -22.20 -21.99
C GLY A 21 7.83 -20.76 -22.15
N PHE A 22 8.22 -20.11 -23.25
CA PHE A 22 7.95 -18.72 -23.69
C PHE A 22 8.96 -17.62 -23.32
N PRO A 23 10.15 -17.59 -23.95
CA PRO A 23 11.11 -16.49 -23.82
C PRO A 23 10.87 -15.28 -24.76
N PHE A 24 9.68 -15.05 -25.35
CA PHE A 24 9.59 -14.09 -26.47
C PHE A 24 8.40 -13.10 -26.60
N VAL A 25 7.56 -12.87 -25.59
CA VAL A 25 6.45 -11.88 -25.75
C VAL A 25 6.41 -10.74 -24.70
N LEU A 26 7.24 -10.75 -23.65
CA LEU A 26 7.09 -9.75 -22.57
C LEU A 26 7.96 -8.49 -22.73
N ARG A 27 8.10 -7.91 -23.94
CA ARG A 27 8.98 -6.74 -24.15
C ARG A 27 8.29 -5.39 -24.33
N THR A 28 6.97 -5.28 -24.23
CA THR A 28 6.28 -3.97 -24.37
C THR A 28 5.06 -3.82 -23.48
N LEU A 29 5.21 -4.06 -22.17
CA LEU A 29 4.29 -3.41 -21.23
C LEU A 29 4.90 -2.05 -20.89
N PRO A 30 4.30 -0.92 -21.33
CA PRO A 30 4.73 0.38 -20.83
C PRO A 30 4.67 0.33 -19.31
N SER A 31 5.75 0.77 -18.68
CA SER A 31 5.86 0.81 -17.23
C SER A 31 4.72 1.65 -16.66
N LEU A 32 3.69 0.99 -16.12
CA LEU A 32 2.62 1.63 -15.34
C LEU A 32 3.16 2.33 -14.07
N ALA A 33 4.47 2.22 -13.79
CA ALA A 33 5.14 3.02 -12.76
C ALA A 33 5.12 4.54 -13.06
N GLN A 34 4.76 4.95 -14.28
CA GLN A 34 4.56 6.35 -14.64
C GLN A 34 3.12 6.85 -14.38
N ALA A 35 2.26 6.09 -13.68
CA ALA A 35 0.99 6.62 -13.20
C ALA A 35 1.22 7.39 -11.90
N ALA A 36 1.38 8.72 -12.01
CA ALA A 36 1.34 9.68 -10.90
C ALA A 36 2.30 9.36 -9.74
N GLY A 37 3.60 9.54 -9.94
CA GLY A 37 4.49 9.80 -8.81
C GLY A 37 3.93 10.98 -8.01
N PRO A 38 3.85 10.92 -6.66
CA PRO A 38 3.38 12.04 -5.86
C PRO A 38 4.16 13.29 -6.27
N ARG A 39 3.47 14.43 -6.48
CA ARG A 39 4.14 15.72 -6.65
C ARG A 39 5.25 15.80 -5.60
N ALA A 40 6.50 15.90 -6.06
CA ALA A 40 7.63 15.98 -5.16
C ALA A 40 7.44 17.27 -4.35
N ASN A 41 7.04 17.13 -3.09
CA ASN A 41 7.02 18.25 -2.17
C ASN A 41 8.48 18.49 -1.75
N PRO A 42 9.11 19.59 -2.17
CA PRO A 42 10.51 19.86 -1.84
C PRO A 42 10.73 20.02 -0.33
N ASN A 43 9.67 20.29 0.43
CA ASN A 43 9.70 20.42 1.89
C ASN A 43 9.34 19.12 2.62
N ALA A 44 9.16 18.00 1.90
CA ALA A 44 8.88 16.72 2.53
C ALA A 44 10.07 16.27 3.39
N THR A 45 9.84 16.16 4.70
CA THR A 45 10.85 15.69 5.66
C THR A 45 10.70 14.21 5.98
N VAL A 46 9.51 13.63 5.73
CA VAL A 46 9.20 12.24 6.07
C VAL A 46 9.74 11.31 4.99
N LYS A 47 10.56 10.33 5.41
CA LYS A 47 11.07 9.25 4.56
C LYS A 47 9.94 8.35 4.06
N ARG A 48 10.19 7.66 2.94
CA ARG A 48 9.26 6.68 2.37
C ARG A 48 9.85 5.28 2.40
N ARG A 49 8.97 4.29 2.54
CA ARG A 49 9.29 2.86 2.51
C ARG A 49 8.29 2.09 1.63
N ARG A 50 8.71 0.92 1.15
CA ARG A 50 7.83 0.04 0.35
C ARG A 50 6.77 -0.61 1.23
N LEU A 51 5.52 -0.61 0.79
CA LEU A 51 4.42 -1.31 1.43
C LEU A 51 4.44 -2.81 1.06
N GLY A 52 5.18 -3.60 1.83
CA GLY A 52 5.28 -5.05 1.60
C GLY A 52 5.73 -5.39 0.18
N ARG A 53 5.00 -6.28 -0.49
CA ARG A 53 5.28 -6.72 -1.87
C ARG A 53 4.46 -5.99 -2.95
N THR A 54 3.69 -4.96 -2.59
CA THR A 54 2.76 -4.29 -3.52
C THR A 54 3.45 -3.38 -4.53
N GLY A 55 4.67 -2.92 -4.23
CA GLY A 55 5.35 -1.90 -5.05
C GLY A 55 4.97 -0.46 -4.71
N LEU A 56 3.98 -0.25 -3.83
CA LEU A 56 3.61 1.09 -3.37
C LEU A 56 4.64 1.65 -2.39
N MET A 57 4.87 2.96 -2.44
CA MET A 57 5.73 3.69 -1.51
C MET A 57 4.90 4.55 -0.57
N VAL A 58 4.98 4.27 0.73
CA VAL A 58 4.26 4.98 1.79
C VAL A 58 5.24 5.73 2.69
N SER A 59 4.79 6.81 3.32
CA SER A 59 5.54 7.51 4.36
C SER A 59 5.82 6.56 5.54
N GLU A 60 6.99 6.70 6.17
CA GLU A 60 7.34 5.89 7.36
C GLU A 60 6.44 6.23 8.56
N VAL A 61 5.93 7.46 8.60
CA VAL A 61 4.91 7.94 9.53
C VAL A 61 3.57 8.03 8.81
N SER A 62 2.50 7.52 9.43
CA SER A 62 1.12 7.62 8.93
C SER A 62 0.29 8.60 9.76
N PHE A 63 -0.81 9.09 9.19
CA PHE A 63 -1.79 9.92 9.87
C PHE A 63 -3.02 9.09 10.25
N GLY A 64 -3.28 8.90 11.53
CA GLY A 64 -4.45 8.15 12.02
C GLY A 64 -5.69 9.05 12.13
N GLY A 65 -6.79 8.67 11.50
CA GLY A 65 -8.02 9.46 11.42
C GLY A 65 -8.96 9.35 12.62
N HIS A 66 -8.61 8.53 13.63
CA HIS A 66 -9.37 8.39 14.88
C HIS A 66 -9.15 9.61 15.79
N TYR A 67 -9.61 10.77 15.36
CA TYR A 67 -9.57 12.00 16.14
C TYR A 67 -10.88 12.20 16.90
N LYS A 68 -10.77 12.47 18.20
CA LYS A 68 -11.91 12.81 19.08
C LYS A 68 -12.19 14.31 19.14
N ASN A 69 -11.47 15.16 18.40
CA ASN A 69 -11.69 16.61 18.40
C ASN A 69 -12.89 16.98 17.48
N PRO A 70 -13.96 17.59 18.01
CA PRO A 70 -15.11 17.99 17.21
C PRO A 70 -14.85 19.20 16.30
N ASP A 71 -13.81 20.00 16.54
CA ASP A 71 -13.51 21.19 15.74
C ASP A 71 -13.02 20.82 14.33
N ARG A 72 -13.82 21.16 13.33
CA ARG A 72 -13.53 20.95 11.91
C ARG A 72 -12.28 21.72 11.46
N THR A 73 -12.07 22.93 11.97
CA THR A 73 -10.95 23.79 11.55
C THR A 73 -9.62 23.17 11.95
N HIS A 74 -9.53 22.73 13.20
CA HIS A 74 -8.35 22.02 13.70
C HIS A 74 -8.09 20.74 12.88
N ARG A 75 -9.13 19.95 12.58
CA ARG A 75 -8.98 18.71 11.79
C ARG A 75 -8.39 18.98 10.40
N ILE A 76 -8.86 20.02 9.72
CA ILE A 76 -8.34 20.42 8.41
C ILE A 76 -6.87 20.83 8.53
N ALA A 77 -6.55 21.72 9.48
CA ALA A 77 -5.18 22.18 9.70
C ALA A 77 -4.20 21.02 9.99
N SER A 78 -4.62 20.01 10.75
CA SER A 78 -3.81 18.81 10.99
C SER A 78 -3.55 17.98 9.73
N ILE A 79 -4.54 17.85 8.85
CA ILE A 79 -4.40 17.13 7.58
C ILE A 79 -3.47 17.90 6.64
N GLU A 80 -3.66 19.21 6.50
CA GLU A 80 -2.81 20.09 5.69
C GLU A 80 -1.35 20.01 6.16
N ARG A 81 -1.13 20.08 7.48
CA ARG A 81 0.21 19.95 8.03
C ARG A 81 0.84 18.58 7.77
N ALA A 82 0.06 17.51 7.81
CA ALA A 82 0.56 16.18 7.47
C ALA A 82 1.00 16.08 6.01
N LEU A 83 0.22 16.67 5.09
CA LEU A 83 0.55 16.75 3.67
C LEU A 83 1.83 17.57 3.42
N ASP A 84 1.98 18.71 4.10
CA ASP A 84 3.18 19.55 4.02
C ASP A 84 4.45 18.82 4.45
N LEU A 85 4.35 17.93 5.45
CA LEU A 85 5.47 17.09 5.90
C LEU A 85 5.77 15.93 4.95
N GLY A 86 4.90 15.69 3.96
CA GLY A 86 5.04 14.62 2.97
C GLY A 86 4.42 13.29 3.38
N ILE A 87 3.54 13.27 4.39
CA ILE A 87 2.76 12.07 4.76
C ILE A 87 1.79 11.76 3.64
N ASN A 88 1.82 10.52 3.15
CA ASN A 88 0.94 10.05 2.06
C ASN A 88 0.10 8.82 2.43
N PHE A 89 0.16 8.40 3.69
CA PHE A 89 -0.61 7.26 4.18
C PHE A 89 -1.51 7.69 5.34
N PHE A 90 -2.82 7.73 5.05
CA PHE A 90 -3.87 8.15 5.97
C PHE A 90 -4.72 6.94 6.32
N ASP A 91 -4.79 6.63 7.61
CA ASP A 91 -5.68 5.60 8.14
C ASP A 91 -7.02 6.25 8.50
N ALA A 92 -8.12 5.70 8.00
CA ALA A 92 -9.46 6.22 8.26
C ALA A 92 -10.39 5.04 8.53
N PHE A 93 -11.24 5.20 9.54
CA PHE A 93 -12.23 4.21 9.90
C PHE A 93 -13.61 4.86 9.96
N GLU A 94 -14.57 4.24 9.27
CA GLU A 94 -15.98 4.54 9.40
C GLU A 94 -16.64 3.38 10.17
N ALA A 95 -17.19 3.69 11.35
CA ALA A 95 -17.97 2.71 12.09
C ALA A 95 -19.28 2.43 11.35
N ALA A 96 -19.62 1.15 11.15
CA ALA A 96 -20.94 0.79 10.67
C ALA A 96 -22.01 1.34 11.62
N PRO A 97 -23.21 1.74 11.11
CA PRO A 97 -24.24 2.41 11.91
C PRO A 97 -24.62 1.70 13.21
N SER A 98 -24.46 0.37 13.26
CA SER A 98 -24.77 -0.48 14.42
C SER A 98 -23.76 -0.40 15.57
N TYR A 99 -22.66 0.34 15.43
CA TYR A 99 -21.57 0.43 16.42
C TYR A 99 -21.41 1.83 17.05
N ARG A 100 -22.39 2.73 16.91
CA ARG A 100 -22.40 4.06 17.53
C ARG A 100 -23.38 4.18 18.69
#